data_AF-A0A933GWQ6-F1
#
_entry.id   AF-A0A933GWQ6-F1
#
_cell.length_a   1.000
_cell.length_b   1.000
_cell.length_c   1.000
_cell.angle_alpha   90.00
_cell.angle_beta   90.00
_cell.angle_gamma   90.00
#
_symmetry.space_group_name_H-M   'P 1'
#
loop_
_entity.id
_entity.type
_entity.pdbx_description
1 polymer ?
#
loop_
_entity_poly.entity_id
_entity_poly.type
_entity_poly.pdbx_seq_one_letter_code
_entity_poly.pdbx_strand_id
1 'polypeptide(L)'
;MTDEPRVLAGEIRIPYKWTAGNVIGTFLATLRDEKKILGARCPECGKVWSPPLDACPVCHADIALADLVPVGPAGRVTSFTRIEAEVWGRPADPPYALAAVRLDGSDTDLIHLVLEPGTIEKLAAGMRVRARISQARKGTLLDILYFHEET
;
A
#
# COMPACT_ATOMS: atom_id res chain seq x y z
N MET A 1 17.50 -52.12 -23.59
CA MET A 1 16.46 -51.16 -23.99
C MET A 1 15.82 -50.67 -22.71
N THR A 2 16.32 -49.56 -22.17
CA THR A 2 15.79 -48.93 -20.96
C THR A 2 14.41 -48.38 -21.30
N ASP A 3 13.37 -48.99 -20.75
CA ASP A 3 11.98 -48.59 -20.98
C ASP A 3 11.78 -47.22 -20.32
N GLU A 4 11.70 -46.17 -21.13
CA GLU A 4 11.46 -44.82 -20.61
C GLU A 4 10.07 -44.77 -19.98
N PRO A 5 9.92 -44.15 -18.79
CA PRO A 5 8.65 -44.10 -18.10
C PRO A 5 7.62 -43.37 -18.96
N ARG A 6 6.44 -43.98 -19.10
CA ARG A 6 5.29 -43.35 -19.77
C ARG A 6 4.78 -42.20 -18.90
N VAL A 7 5.06 -40.97 -19.31
CA VAL A 7 4.58 -39.76 -18.64
C VAL A 7 3.23 -39.35 -19.23
N LEU A 8 2.22 -39.18 -18.38
CA LEU A 8 0.97 -38.53 -18.75
C LEU A 8 1.04 -37.07 -18.30
N ALA A 9 1.00 -36.13 -19.26
CA ALA A 9 0.95 -34.71 -18.93
C ALA A 9 -0.40 -34.35 -18.30
N GLY A 10 -0.37 -33.69 -17.14
CA GLY A 10 -1.56 -33.16 -16.46
C GLY A 10 -1.27 -31.81 -15.82
N GLU A 11 -2.27 -30.93 -15.79
CA GLU A 11 -2.20 -29.61 -15.14
C GLU A 11 -3.08 -29.63 -13.88
N ILE A 12 -2.51 -29.24 -12.72
CA ILE A 12 -3.29 -29.02 -11.50
C ILE A 12 -3.49 -27.51 -11.34
N ARG A 13 -4.76 -27.07 -11.39
CA ARG A 13 -5.15 -25.69 -11.03
C ARG A 13 -5.80 -25.70 -9.65
N ILE A 14 -5.18 -25.03 -8.68
CA ILE A 14 -5.69 -24.91 -7.31
C ILE A 14 -6.13 -23.47 -7.06
N PRO A 15 -7.36 -23.07 -7.39
CA PRO A 15 -7.88 -21.76 -7.03
C PRO A 15 -8.06 -21.70 -5.51
N TYR A 16 -7.46 -20.70 -4.86
CA TYR A 16 -7.61 -20.43 -3.42
C TYR A 16 -8.03 -18.99 -3.18
N LYS A 17 -8.56 -18.73 -1.98
CA LYS A 17 -8.86 -17.38 -1.49
C LYS A 17 -8.14 -17.19 -0.17
N TRP A 18 -7.36 -16.13 -0.06
CA TRP A 18 -6.81 -15.69 1.22
C TRP A 18 -7.79 -14.73 1.89
N THR A 19 -7.91 -14.82 3.21
CA THR A 19 -8.55 -13.75 3.97
C THR A 19 -7.52 -12.63 4.16
N ALA A 20 -7.98 -11.39 4.20
CA ALA A 20 -7.10 -10.27 4.53
C ALA A 20 -6.69 -10.26 6.02
N GLY A 21 -7.33 -11.08 6.86
CA GLY A 21 -7.24 -10.96 8.32
C GLY A 21 -8.01 -9.75 8.85
N ASN A 22 -8.13 -9.67 10.18
CA ASN A 22 -8.91 -8.62 10.83
C ASN A 22 -8.26 -7.24 10.67
N VAL A 23 -6.94 -7.14 10.83
CA VAL A 23 -6.21 -5.86 10.80
C VAL A 23 -6.25 -5.20 9.42
N ILE A 24 -5.80 -5.88 8.38
CA ILE A 24 -5.86 -5.34 7.00
C ILE A 24 -7.31 -5.20 6.54
N GLY A 25 -8.19 -6.14 6.92
CA GLY A 25 -9.62 -6.05 6.62
C GLY A 25 -10.24 -4.75 7.16
N THR A 26 -9.99 -4.42 8.42
CA THR A 26 -10.43 -3.16 9.04
C THR A 26 -9.80 -1.95 8.36
N PHE A 27 -8.50 -1.97 8.03
CA PHE A 27 -7.86 -0.89 7.28
C PHE A 27 -8.55 -0.61 5.94
N LEU A 28 -8.77 -1.64 5.13
CA LEU A 28 -9.42 -1.51 3.82
C LEU A 28 -10.89 -1.06 3.96
N ALA A 29 -11.60 -1.57 4.96
CA ALA A 29 -12.98 -1.15 5.25
C ALA A 29 -13.03 0.32 5.69
N THR A 30 -12.17 0.76 6.62
CA THR A 30 -12.11 2.15 7.08
C THR A 30 -11.68 3.10 5.96
N LEU A 31 -10.74 2.70 5.09
CA LEU A 31 -10.38 3.48 3.92
C LEU A 31 -11.59 3.65 2.97
N ARG A 32 -12.33 2.56 2.73
CA ARG A 32 -13.53 2.56 1.88
C ARG A 32 -14.66 3.38 2.48
N ASP A 33 -14.98 3.21 3.74
CA ASP A 33 -16.21 3.72 4.33
C ASP A 33 -16.00 5.13 4.92
N GLU A 34 -14.88 5.34 5.62
CA GLU A 34 -14.60 6.57 6.37
C GLU A 34 -13.59 7.51 5.69
N LYS A 35 -12.94 7.08 4.60
CA LYS A 35 -11.87 7.85 3.94
C LYS A 35 -10.70 8.17 4.88
N LYS A 36 -10.41 7.29 5.84
CA LYS A 36 -9.27 7.42 6.76
C LYS A 36 -8.22 6.38 6.42
N ILE A 37 -6.95 6.80 6.49
CA ILE A 37 -5.81 5.89 6.40
C ILE A 37 -5.42 5.53 7.85
N LEU A 38 -5.39 4.23 8.15
CA LEU A 38 -4.97 3.72 9.46
C LEU A 38 -3.55 3.17 9.38
N GLY A 39 -2.87 3.23 10.51
CA GLY A 39 -1.67 2.47 10.81
C GLY A 39 -1.84 1.65 12.09
N ALA A 40 -0.89 0.78 12.36
CA ALA A 40 -0.83 -0.12 13.50
C ALA A 40 0.25 0.34 14.48
N ARG A 41 -0.13 0.79 15.68
CA ARG A 41 0.83 1.17 16.72
C ARG A 41 1.25 -0.07 17.51
N CYS A 42 2.54 -0.40 17.53
CA CYS A 42 3.03 -1.47 18.38
C CYS A 42 2.90 -1.08 19.86
N PRO A 43 2.27 -1.90 20.72
CA PRO A 43 2.08 -1.58 22.14
C PRO A 43 3.41 -1.59 22.93
N GLU A 44 4.44 -2.29 22.46
CA GLU A 44 5.73 -2.38 23.14
C GLU A 44 6.70 -1.24 22.79
N CYS A 45 6.92 -0.99 21.49
CA CYS A 45 7.90 0.01 21.05
C CYS A 45 7.29 1.34 20.59
N GLY A 46 5.95 1.42 20.50
CA GLY A 46 5.25 2.64 20.10
C GLY A 46 5.30 2.98 18.60
N LYS A 47 6.08 2.24 17.78
CA LYS A 47 6.18 2.47 16.33
C LYS A 47 4.85 2.25 15.62
N VAL A 48 4.54 3.09 14.64
CA VAL A 48 3.32 3.03 13.83
C VAL A 48 3.63 2.57 12.41
N TRP A 49 3.03 1.45 12.00
CA TRP A 49 3.20 0.85 10.68
C TRP A 49 2.01 1.16 9.77
N SER A 50 2.25 1.68 8.56
CA SER A 50 1.21 1.93 7.55
C SER A 50 1.69 1.43 6.17
N PRO A 51 1.01 0.46 5.52
CA PRO A 51 -0.21 -0.21 5.96
C PRO A 51 -0.04 -0.98 7.29
N PRO A 52 -1.13 -1.17 8.05
CA PRO A 52 -1.04 -1.80 9.37
C PRO A 52 -0.67 -3.28 9.29
N LEU A 53 0.01 -3.77 10.31
CA LEU A 53 0.42 -5.17 10.48
C LEU A 53 -0.23 -5.71 11.76
N ASP A 54 -0.51 -7.00 11.81
CA ASP A 54 -1.05 -7.72 12.98
C ASP A 54 0.04 -8.21 13.95
N ALA A 55 1.31 -8.15 13.55
CA ALA A 55 2.45 -8.35 14.43
C ALA A 55 3.56 -7.35 14.11
N CYS A 56 4.25 -6.86 15.15
CA CYS A 56 5.37 -5.94 14.97
C CYS A 56 6.58 -6.67 14.38
N PRO A 57 7.17 -6.24 13.24
CA PRO A 57 8.31 -6.92 12.63
C PRO A 57 9.63 -6.74 13.40
N VAL A 58 9.64 -5.91 14.45
CA VAL A 58 10.81 -5.68 15.31
C VAL A 58 10.66 -6.40 16.65
N CYS A 59 9.52 -6.20 17.32
CA CYS A 59 9.26 -6.75 18.66
C CYS A 59 8.65 -8.15 18.63
N HIS A 60 8.02 -8.54 17.52
CA HIS A 60 7.16 -9.72 17.40
C HIS A 60 5.92 -9.70 18.31
N ALA A 61 5.63 -8.56 18.94
CA ALA A 61 4.40 -8.35 19.69
C ALA A 61 3.18 -8.35 18.77
N ASP A 62 2.10 -8.98 19.22
CA ASP A 62 0.80 -8.92 18.58
C ASP A 62 0.26 -7.48 18.58
N ILE A 63 -0.40 -7.11 17.48
CA ILE A 63 -1.07 -5.82 17.32
C ILE A 63 -2.57 -6.09 17.14
N ALA A 64 -3.38 -5.63 18.08
CA ALA A 64 -4.82 -5.82 18.06
C ALA A 64 -5.54 -4.71 17.28
N LEU A 65 -6.82 -4.91 17.02
CA LEU A 65 -7.67 -3.89 16.38
C LEU A 65 -7.74 -2.58 17.18
N ALA A 66 -7.60 -2.65 18.51
CA ALA A 66 -7.59 -1.48 19.39
C ALA A 66 -6.34 -0.61 19.22
N ASP A 67 -5.28 -1.16 18.64
CA ASP A 67 -4.00 -0.47 18.41
C ASP A 67 -3.95 0.25 17.05
N LEU A 68 -5.04 0.17 16.28
CA LEU A 68 -5.16 0.89 15.02
C LEU A 68 -5.40 2.38 15.27
N VAL A 69 -4.58 3.21 14.63
CA VAL A 69 -4.59 4.66 14.80
C VAL A 69 -4.67 5.37 13.44
N PRO A 70 -5.42 6.47 13.30
CA PRO A 70 -5.38 7.29 12.09
C PRO A 70 -3.98 7.89 11.89
N VAL A 71 -3.44 7.79 10.68
CA VAL A 71 -2.11 8.35 10.34
C VAL A 71 -2.16 9.62 9.49
N GLY A 72 -3.37 10.07 9.18
CA GLY A 72 -3.62 11.24 8.35
C GLY A 72 -3.43 10.97 6.84
N PRO A 73 -4.00 11.81 5.97
CA PRO A 73 -3.88 11.66 4.53
C PRO A 73 -2.63 12.35 3.95
N ALA A 74 -1.90 13.12 4.76
CA ALA A 74 -0.76 13.92 4.33
C ALA A 74 0.55 13.34 4.84
N GLY A 75 1.63 13.66 4.13
CA GLY A 75 2.95 13.12 4.42
C GLY A 75 4.06 13.76 3.62
N ARG A 76 5.23 13.12 3.64
CA ARG A 76 6.41 13.54 2.87
C ARG A 76 6.89 12.42 1.97
N VAL A 77 7.32 12.77 0.77
CA VAL A 77 8.06 11.85 -0.10
C VAL A 77 9.42 11.58 0.52
N THR A 78 9.75 10.32 0.78
CA THR A 78 11.08 9.90 1.26
C THR A 78 11.98 9.50 0.11
N SER A 79 11.42 8.85 -0.91
CA SER A 79 12.06 8.48 -2.16
C SER A 79 11.01 8.30 -3.26
N PHE A 80 11.41 8.35 -4.53
CA PHE A 80 10.51 8.16 -5.66
C PHE A 80 11.25 7.66 -6.90
N THR A 81 10.47 7.12 -7.85
CA THR A 81 10.94 6.84 -9.21
C THR A 81 9.87 7.27 -10.21
N ARG A 82 10.30 7.82 -11.35
CA ARG A 82 9.43 8.16 -12.48
C ARG A 82 9.40 6.99 -13.46
N ILE A 83 8.22 6.71 -14.01
CA ILE A 83 7.98 5.66 -15.00
C ILE A 83 7.52 6.36 -16.28
N GLU A 84 8.39 6.34 -17.28
CA GLU A 84 8.20 6.99 -18.59
C GLU A 84 7.77 5.99 -19.68
N ALA A 85 7.91 4.69 -19.42
CA ALA A 85 7.63 3.61 -20.37
C ALA A 85 6.64 2.61 -19.79
N GLU A 86 5.87 1.97 -20.67
CA GLU A 86 4.85 1.00 -20.28
C GLU A 86 5.50 -0.18 -19.53
N VAL A 87 4.90 -0.55 -18.41
CA VAL A 87 5.31 -1.72 -17.64
C VAL A 87 4.09 -2.60 -17.44
N TRP A 88 4.17 -3.84 -17.92
CA TRP A 88 3.06 -4.78 -17.92
C TRP A 88 2.48 -5.00 -16.51
N GLY A 89 1.15 -5.00 -16.40
CA GLY A 89 0.44 -5.27 -15.16
C GLY A 89 0.40 -4.12 -14.14
N ARG A 90 0.83 -2.91 -14.53
CA ARG A 90 0.73 -1.72 -13.67
C ARG A 90 -0.68 -1.13 -13.68
N PRO A 91 -1.09 -0.45 -12.59
CA PRO A 91 -2.42 0.17 -12.48
C PRO A 91 -2.56 1.52 -13.20
N ALA A 92 -1.49 2.05 -13.80
CA ALA A 92 -1.47 3.36 -14.45
C ALA A 92 -0.58 3.37 -15.69
N ASP A 93 -0.98 4.16 -16.69
CA ASP A 93 -0.21 4.40 -17.92
C ASP A 93 0.84 5.51 -17.69
N PRO A 94 2.01 5.44 -18.33
CA PRO A 94 3.01 6.51 -18.31
C PRO A 94 2.50 7.83 -18.93
N PRO A 95 3.02 8.99 -18.49
CA PRO A 95 3.98 9.16 -17.41
C PRO A 95 3.32 9.13 -16.03
N TYR A 96 3.92 8.40 -15.08
CA TYR A 96 3.55 8.45 -13.66
C TYR A 96 4.78 8.26 -12.76
N ALA A 97 4.61 8.41 -11.45
CA ALA A 97 5.64 8.06 -10.48
C ALA A 97 5.13 7.13 -9.38
N LEU A 98 6.06 6.37 -8.82
CA LEU A 98 5.86 5.66 -7.55
C LEU A 98 6.67 6.41 -6.49
N ALA A 99 6.00 6.81 -5.42
CA ALA A 99 6.62 7.50 -4.29
C ALA A 99 6.49 6.65 -3.04
N ALA A 100 7.58 6.54 -2.27
CA ALA A 100 7.52 6.15 -0.88
C ALA A 100 7.12 7.39 -0.07
N VAL A 101 5.95 7.34 0.58
CA VAL A 101 5.38 8.47 1.31
C VAL A 101 5.31 8.13 2.80
N ARG A 102 6.03 8.88 3.63
CA ARG A 102 5.85 8.83 5.08
C ARG A 102 4.68 9.70 5.48
N LEU A 103 3.57 9.07 5.86
CA LEU A 103 2.41 9.77 6.40
C LEU A 103 2.73 10.37 7.76
N ASP A 104 2.12 11.50 8.09
CA ASP A 104 2.50 12.30 9.28
C ASP A 104 2.36 11.53 10.60
N GLY A 105 1.42 10.59 10.68
CA GLY A 105 1.24 9.72 11.84
C GLY A 105 1.91 8.35 11.76
N SER A 106 2.75 8.10 10.74
CA SER A 106 3.39 6.79 10.48
C SER A 106 4.91 6.88 10.60
N ASP A 107 5.52 5.81 11.12
CA ASP A 107 6.99 5.64 11.14
C ASP A 107 7.52 4.96 9.87
N THR A 108 6.64 4.39 9.04
CA THR A 108 6.99 3.73 7.77
C THR A 108 6.39 4.41 6.56
N ASP A 109 6.99 4.08 5.41
CA ASP A 109 6.60 4.63 4.12
C ASP A 109 5.53 3.76 3.46
N LEU A 110 4.48 4.41 2.97
CA LEU A 110 3.50 3.83 2.07
C LEU A 110 3.97 4.07 0.64
N ILE A 111 4.25 3.01 -0.11
CA ILE A 111 4.57 3.12 -1.54
C ILE A 111 3.28 3.27 -2.32
N HIS A 112 3.12 4.37 -3.06
CA HIS A 112 1.91 4.60 -3.83
C HIS A 112 2.11 5.49 -5.07
N LEU A 113 1.09 5.57 -5.91
CA LEU A 113 1.09 6.31 -7.17
C LEU A 113 1.12 7.83 -6.96
N VAL A 114 1.78 8.53 -7.87
CA VAL A 114 1.67 9.97 -8.13
C VAL A 114 1.35 10.12 -9.61
N LEU A 115 0.19 10.68 -9.93
CA LEU A 115 -0.34 10.72 -11.30
C LEU A 115 -0.48 12.14 -11.86
N GLU A 116 -0.39 13.19 -11.05
CA GLU A 116 -0.59 14.55 -11.54
C GLU A 116 0.67 15.10 -12.21
N PRO A 117 0.63 15.47 -13.51
CA PRO A 117 1.77 16.06 -14.23
C PRO A 117 2.04 17.53 -13.87
N GLY A 118 1.66 17.99 -12.67
CA GLY A 118 2.32 19.13 -12.04
C GLY A 118 3.08 18.74 -10.77
N THR A 119 2.71 17.59 -10.18
CA THR A 119 3.37 17.00 -9.02
C THR A 119 4.57 16.16 -9.47
N ILE A 120 4.42 15.34 -10.52
CA ILE A 120 5.45 14.39 -10.99
C ILE A 120 6.77 15.09 -11.29
N GLU A 121 6.71 16.23 -11.99
CA GLU A 121 7.84 17.04 -12.47
C GLU A 121 8.58 17.69 -11.30
N LYS A 122 7.85 18.03 -10.24
CA LYS A 122 8.38 18.67 -9.03
C LYS A 122 8.79 17.67 -7.93
N LEU A 123 8.53 16.37 -8.12
CA LEU A 123 8.83 15.36 -7.11
C LEU A 123 10.28 15.48 -6.63
N ALA A 124 10.41 15.58 -5.32
CA ALA A 124 11.69 15.63 -4.61
C ALA A 124 11.51 14.98 -3.24
N ALA A 125 12.60 14.43 -2.68
CA ALA A 125 12.59 14.00 -1.29
C ALA A 125 12.28 15.19 -0.37
N GLY A 126 11.43 14.97 0.64
CA GLY A 126 10.93 15.98 1.56
C GLY A 126 9.67 16.74 1.11
N MET A 127 9.29 16.62 -0.18
CA MET A 127 8.09 17.26 -0.73
C MET A 127 6.84 16.86 0.05
N ARG A 128 6.00 17.85 0.38
CA ARG A 128 4.70 17.63 1.02
C ARG A 128 3.70 17.12 0.01
N VAL A 129 3.01 16.05 0.37
CA VAL A 129 1.99 15.43 -0.47
C VAL A 129 0.78 15.01 0.34
N ARG A 130 -0.38 14.97 -0.32
CA ARG A 130 -1.64 14.49 0.25
C ARG A 130 -2.27 13.41 -0.63
N ALA A 131 -2.85 12.40 0.01
CA ALA A 131 -3.61 11.34 -0.64
C ALA A 131 -4.91 11.89 -1.25
N ARG A 132 -5.15 11.56 -2.52
CA ARG A 132 -6.44 11.73 -3.20
C ARG A 132 -7.24 10.44 -3.03
N ILE A 133 -8.28 10.47 -2.19
CA ILE A 133 -9.15 9.29 -1.96
C ILE A 133 -10.29 9.29 -3.00
N SER A 134 -10.52 8.12 -3.61
CA SER A 134 -11.60 7.91 -4.59
C SER A 134 -12.98 8.20 -4.00
N GLN A 135 -13.93 8.65 -4.82
CA GLN A 135 -15.34 8.69 -4.42
C GLN A 135 -15.98 7.30 -4.53
N ALA A 136 -15.63 6.54 -5.58
CA ALA A 136 -16.07 5.18 -5.82
C ALA A 136 -15.04 4.20 -5.23
N ARG A 137 -15.23 3.86 -3.95
CA ARG A 137 -14.30 3.04 -3.15
C ARG A 137 -14.76 1.58 -3.11
N LYS A 138 -13.82 0.64 -3.15
CA LYS A 138 -14.07 -0.80 -3.28
C LYS A 138 -13.52 -1.63 -2.12
N GLY A 139 -12.79 -1.03 -1.18
CA GLY A 139 -12.07 -1.74 -0.13
C GLY A 139 -10.75 -2.31 -0.63
N THR A 140 -10.03 -1.56 -1.46
CA THR A 140 -8.69 -1.91 -1.94
C THR A 140 -7.73 -0.76 -1.69
N LEU A 141 -6.42 -0.99 -1.72
CA LEU A 141 -5.44 0.09 -1.54
C LEU A 141 -5.57 1.18 -2.62
N LEU A 142 -6.09 0.84 -3.81
CA LEU A 142 -6.38 1.79 -4.89
C LEU A 142 -7.58 2.71 -4.61
N ASP A 143 -8.23 2.58 -3.45
CA ASP A 143 -9.15 3.61 -2.96
C ASP A 143 -8.40 4.90 -2.58
N ILE A 144 -7.09 4.80 -2.30
CA ILE A 144 -6.15 5.90 -2.49
C ILE A 144 -5.84 5.93 -3.99
N LEU A 145 -6.29 6.93 -4.73
CA LEU A 145 -6.04 7.01 -6.16
C LEU A 145 -4.56 7.31 -6.43
N TYR A 146 -4.05 8.36 -5.79
CA TYR A 146 -2.67 8.82 -5.92
C TYR A 146 -2.35 9.88 -4.85
N PHE A 147 -1.08 10.24 -4.71
CA PHE A 147 -0.62 11.40 -3.94
C PHE A 147 -0.35 12.60 -4.86
N HIS A 148 -0.70 13.80 -4.40
CA HIS A 148 -0.45 15.07 -5.10
C HIS A 148 0.22 16.07 -4.17
N GLU A 149 0.82 17.12 -4.75
CA GLU A 149 1.38 18.25 -4.01
C GLU A 149 0.37 18.80 -2.99
N GLU A 150 0.81 18.92 -1.73
CA GLU A 150 0.01 19.55 -0.68
C GLU A 150 0.27 21.07 -0.72
N THR A 151 -0.65 21.81 -1.33
CA THR A 151 -0.74 23.28 -1.29
C THR A 151 -1.30 23.79 0.03
#